data_AF-A0A098BVQ4-F1
#
_entry.id   AF-A0A098BVQ4-F1
#
_cell.length_a   1.000
_cell.length_b   1.000
_cell.length_c   1.000
_cell.angle_alpha   90.00
_cell.angle_beta   90.00
_cell.angle_gamma   90.00
#
_symmetry.space_group_name_H-M   'P 1'
#
loop_
_entity.id
_entity.type
_entity.pdbx_description
1 polymer ?
#
loop_
_entity_poly.entity_id
_entity_poly.type
_entity_poly.pdbx_seq_one_letter_code
_entity_poly.pdbx_strand_id
1 'polypeptide(L)'
;MIRRALTAAAFAAAATLVLAPTATADEIDPTGPYDATEYFVTPWDAGAFGEHAEKGLILSPYGDAGLQCRGFHGRIWDCTQTLPNGTVNKLIRLSPDAYPSRVMREVWAYDPFNTGSAS
;
A
#
# COMPACT_ATOMS: atom_id res chain seq x y z
N MET A 1 25.48 49.24 27.67
CA MET A 1 25.83 47.84 27.36
C MET A 1 24.63 46.99 26.90
N ILE A 2 23.40 47.31 27.31
CA ILE A 2 22.15 46.60 26.92
C ILE A 2 21.90 46.47 25.41
N ARG A 3 22.18 47.51 24.62
CA ARG A 3 21.93 47.49 23.16
C ARG A 3 22.76 46.43 22.41
N ARG A 4 23.97 46.10 22.90
CA ARG A 4 24.84 45.07 22.31
C ARG A 4 24.36 43.65 22.63
N ALA A 5 23.77 43.45 23.81
CA ALA A 5 23.21 42.17 24.21
C ALA A 5 21.95 41.81 23.40
N LEU A 6 21.09 42.81 23.14
CA LEU A 6 19.89 42.64 22.31
C LEU A 6 20.21 42.28 20.86
N THR A 7 21.23 42.91 20.26
CA THR A 7 21.64 42.60 18.88
C THR A 7 22.26 41.20 18.75
N ALA A 8 23.01 40.74 19.76
CA ALA A 8 23.61 39.41 19.74
C ALA A 8 22.54 38.30 19.87
N ALA A 9 21.53 38.50 20.71
CA ALA A 9 20.43 37.56 20.87
C ALA A 9 19.57 37.45 19.59
N ALA A 10 19.32 38.57 18.90
CA ALA A 10 18.57 38.58 17.65
C ALA A 10 19.29 37.83 16.52
N PHE A 11 20.63 37.98 16.41
CA PHE A 11 21.43 37.26 15.42
C PHE A 11 21.50 35.75 15.70
N ALA A 12 21.59 35.34 16.97
CA ALA A 12 21.59 33.93 17.35
C ALA A 12 20.25 33.25 17.00
N ALA A 13 19.12 33.90 17.26
CA ALA A 13 17.80 33.37 16.91
C ALA A 13 17.54 33.32 15.40
N ALA A 14 18.03 34.32 14.64
CA ALA A 14 17.94 34.32 13.18
C ALA A 14 18.80 33.21 12.56
N ALA A 15 20.00 32.96 13.10
CA ALA A 15 20.88 31.89 12.63
C ALA A 15 20.26 30.49 12.83
N THR A 16 19.52 30.28 13.93
CA THR A 16 18.84 29.00 14.18
C THR A 16 17.67 28.73 13.24
N LEU A 17 17.01 29.77 12.71
CA LEU A 17 15.90 29.62 11.75
C LEU A 17 16.41 29.30 10.33
N VAL A 18 17.60 29.79 9.95
CA VAL A 18 18.22 29.51 8.65
C VAL A 18 18.81 28.09 8.60
N LEU A 19 19.23 27.54 9.75
CA LEU A 19 19.79 26.20 9.87
C LEU A 19 18.75 25.12 10.22
N ALA A 20 17.49 25.50 10.41
CA ALA A 20 16.43 24.53 10.63
C ALA A 20 16.24 23.71 9.34
N PRO A 21 16.40 22.37 9.37
CA PRO A 21 16.09 21.56 8.21
C PRO A 21 14.63 21.78 7.83
N THR A 22 14.39 22.02 6.55
CA THR A 22 13.03 22.10 6.01
C THR A 22 12.40 20.72 6.20
N ALA A 23 11.42 20.61 7.09
CA ALA A 23 10.59 19.42 7.18
C ALA A 23 9.72 19.38 5.92
N THR A 24 10.18 18.66 4.91
CA THR A 24 9.34 18.30 3.76
C THR A 24 8.35 17.25 4.25
N ALA A 25 7.06 17.53 4.16
CA ALA A 25 6.06 16.48 4.29
C ALA A 25 6.13 15.64 3.01
N ASP A 26 6.43 14.35 3.14
CA ASP A 26 6.27 13.43 2.02
C ASP A 26 4.78 13.40 1.66
N GLU A 27 4.47 13.64 0.39
CA GLU A 27 3.12 13.51 -0.15
C GLU A 27 2.79 12.01 -0.20
N ILE A 28 2.04 11.54 0.80
CA ILE A 28 1.59 10.15 0.86
C ILE A 28 0.45 9.99 -0.16
N ASP A 29 0.66 9.19 -1.19
CA ASP A 29 -0.42 8.76 -2.10
C ASP A 29 -1.46 7.98 -1.27
N PRO A 30 -2.67 8.52 -1.05
CA PRO A 30 -3.69 7.84 -0.25
C PRO A 30 -4.25 6.59 -0.96
N THR A 31 -3.86 6.37 -2.21
CA THR A 31 -4.28 5.21 -3.00
C THR A 31 -3.31 4.04 -2.94
N GLY A 32 -2.19 4.16 -2.21
CA GLY A 32 -1.24 3.08 -1.96
C GLY A 32 0.08 3.17 -2.75
N PRO A 33 0.90 2.11 -2.72
CA PRO A 33 0.58 0.77 -2.26
C PRO A 33 0.38 0.66 -0.73
N TYR A 34 -0.58 -0.17 -0.31
CA TYR A 34 -0.80 -0.54 1.09
C TYR A 34 -0.82 -2.07 1.24
N ASP A 35 -0.46 -2.55 2.44
CA ASP A 35 -0.54 -3.98 2.76
C ASP A 35 -2.00 -4.44 2.76
N ALA A 36 -2.30 -5.34 1.84
CA ALA A 36 -3.64 -5.86 1.63
C ALA A 36 -3.79 -7.31 2.08
N THR A 37 -2.75 -7.90 2.68
CA THR A 37 -2.69 -9.33 3.05
C THR A 37 -3.90 -9.75 3.87
N GLU A 38 -4.35 -8.93 4.83
CA GLU A 38 -5.50 -9.26 5.68
C GLU A 38 -6.85 -9.37 4.95
N TYR A 39 -6.97 -8.76 3.77
CA TYR A 39 -8.21 -8.69 2.98
C TYR A 39 -8.38 -9.88 2.03
N PHE A 40 -7.39 -10.76 1.91
CA PHE A 40 -7.41 -11.90 1.01
C PHE A 40 -7.32 -13.23 1.78
N VAL A 41 -7.81 -14.28 1.13
CA VAL A 41 -7.61 -15.68 1.50
C VAL A 41 -7.36 -16.51 0.25
N THR A 42 -6.65 -17.62 0.38
CA THR A 42 -6.54 -18.63 -0.66
C THR A 42 -7.78 -19.52 -0.69
N PRO A 43 -8.08 -20.21 -1.82
CA PRO A 43 -9.18 -21.17 -1.88
C PRO A 43 -9.06 -22.36 -0.92
N TRP A 44 -7.85 -22.61 -0.40
CA TRP A 44 -7.52 -23.75 0.45
C TRP A 44 -7.56 -23.40 1.94
N ASP A 45 -7.71 -22.12 2.27
CA ASP A 45 -7.79 -21.68 3.66
C ASP A 45 -9.09 -22.18 4.28
N ALA A 46 -9.02 -22.57 5.55
CA ALA A 46 -10.20 -22.94 6.31
C ALA A 46 -11.19 -21.77 6.33
N GLY A 47 -12.46 -22.03 6.02
CA GLY A 47 -13.48 -20.99 5.98
C GLY A 47 -13.42 -20.07 4.76
N ALA A 48 -12.54 -20.30 3.78
CA ALA A 48 -12.44 -19.46 2.57
C ALA A 48 -13.80 -19.24 1.89
N PHE A 49 -14.64 -20.28 1.80
CA PHE A 49 -15.99 -20.21 1.22
C PHE A 49 -17.11 -20.17 2.28
N GLY A 50 -16.77 -19.86 3.53
CA GLY A 50 -17.68 -19.80 4.68
C GLY A 50 -17.42 -18.55 5.53
N GLU A 51 -16.75 -18.72 6.67
CA GLU A 51 -16.48 -17.65 7.65
C GLU A 51 -15.65 -16.47 7.10
N HIS A 52 -14.93 -16.67 5.99
CA HIS A 52 -14.11 -15.65 5.32
C HIS A 52 -14.62 -15.31 3.92
N ALA A 53 -15.91 -15.53 3.64
CA ALA A 53 -16.50 -15.27 2.33
C ALA A 53 -16.51 -13.77 1.94
N GLU A 54 -16.38 -12.88 2.92
CA GLU A 54 -16.27 -11.43 2.77
C GLU A 54 -14.90 -10.96 2.25
N LYS A 55 -13.85 -11.75 2.44
CA LYS A 55 -12.49 -11.46 1.95
C LYS A 55 -12.36 -11.74 0.46
N GLY A 56 -11.45 -11.06 -0.23
CA GLY A 56 -11.08 -11.41 -1.60
C GLY A 56 -10.46 -12.81 -1.68
N LEU A 57 -10.54 -13.46 -2.84
CA LEU A 57 -9.79 -14.69 -3.15
C LEU A 57 -8.52 -14.35 -3.92
N ILE A 58 -7.41 -14.96 -3.52
CA ILE A 58 -6.15 -14.92 -4.28
C ILE A 58 -5.81 -16.32 -4.81
N LEU A 59 -5.65 -16.41 -6.13
CA LEU A 59 -5.20 -17.61 -6.83
C LEU A 59 -3.71 -17.45 -7.15
N SER A 60 -2.87 -17.67 -6.15
CA SER A 60 -1.41 -17.60 -6.28
C SER A 60 -0.75 -18.89 -5.80
N PRO A 61 0.27 -19.42 -6.51
CA PRO A 61 1.04 -20.56 -6.02
C PRO A 61 1.89 -20.21 -4.79
N TYR A 62 1.99 -18.93 -4.43
CA TYR A 62 2.80 -18.44 -3.32
C TYR A 62 1.98 -18.14 -2.04
N GLY A 63 0.69 -18.47 -2.05
CA GLY A 63 -0.23 -18.18 -0.94
C GLY A 63 -0.77 -16.75 -0.98
N ASP A 64 -1.14 -16.24 0.19
CA ASP A 64 -1.81 -14.94 0.41
C ASP A 64 -0.93 -13.89 1.10
N ALA A 65 0.31 -14.22 1.43
CA ALA A 65 1.23 -13.29 2.09
C ALA A 65 1.85 -12.27 1.13
N GLY A 66 2.25 -11.11 1.67
CA GLY A 66 3.05 -10.11 0.96
C GLY A 66 2.29 -9.34 -0.10
N LEU A 67 0.96 -9.23 0.05
CA LEU A 67 0.11 -8.55 -0.91
C LEU A 67 0.17 -7.04 -0.71
N GLN A 68 0.46 -6.31 -1.78
CA GLN A 68 0.45 -4.85 -1.80
C GLN A 68 -0.52 -4.39 -2.88
N CYS A 69 -1.49 -3.58 -2.53
CA CYS A 69 -2.53 -3.16 -3.46
C CYS A 69 -2.66 -1.64 -3.54
N ARG A 70 -3.17 -1.17 -4.68
CA ARG A 70 -3.61 0.20 -4.90
C ARG A 70 -5.12 0.24 -5.04
N GLY A 71 -5.72 1.15 -4.29
CA GLY A 71 -7.16 1.23 -4.19
C GLY A 71 -7.65 2.46 -3.46
N PHE A 72 -8.91 2.81 -3.68
CA PHE A 72 -9.57 3.93 -3.01
C PHE A 72 -11.08 3.68 -2.94
N HIS A 73 -11.72 4.10 -1.85
CA HIS A 73 -13.15 3.89 -1.58
C HIS A 73 -13.62 2.44 -1.81
N GLY A 74 -12.86 1.46 -1.32
CA GLY A 74 -13.21 0.04 -1.43
C GLY A 74 -13.07 -0.55 -2.83
N ARG A 75 -12.43 0.16 -3.77
CA ARG A 75 -12.08 -0.35 -5.09
C ARG A 75 -10.57 -0.54 -5.21
N ILE A 76 -10.17 -1.78 -5.46
CA ILE A 76 -8.78 -2.14 -5.79
C ILE A 76 -8.65 -2.26 -7.32
N TRP A 77 -7.60 -1.67 -7.89
CA TRP A 77 -7.35 -1.72 -9.34
C TRP A 77 -5.97 -2.24 -9.72
N ASP A 78 -5.05 -2.36 -8.75
CA ASP A 78 -3.72 -2.91 -8.98
C ASP A 78 -3.26 -3.62 -7.71
N CYS A 79 -2.62 -4.78 -7.87
CA CYS A 79 -2.03 -5.51 -6.77
C CYS A 79 -0.76 -6.22 -7.22
N THR A 80 0.16 -6.36 -6.28
CA THR A 80 1.39 -7.13 -6.41
C THR A 80 1.55 -8.08 -5.22
N GLN A 81 2.41 -9.08 -5.39
CA GLN A 81 2.80 -10.00 -4.33
C GLN A 81 4.32 -10.04 -4.21
N THR A 82 4.83 -9.60 -3.06
CA THR A 82 6.25 -9.65 -2.72
C THR A 82 6.57 -10.98 -2.04
N LEU A 83 7.45 -11.75 -2.66
CA LEU A 83 7.92 -13.03 -2.14
C LEU A 83 9.02 -12.86 -1.09
N PRO A 84 9.30 -13.87 -0.26
CA PRO A 84 10.37 -13.81 0.75
C PRO A 84 11.77 -13.53 0.18
N ASN A 85 12.01 -13.82 -1.10
CA ASN A 85 13.27 -13.54 -1.80
C ASN A 85 13.33 -12.11 -2.39
N GLY A 86 12.32 -11.27 -2.13
CA GLY A 86 12.21 -9.90 -2.65
C GLY A 86 11.66 -9.80 -4.07
N THR A 87 11.34 -10.90 -4.75
CA THR A 87 10.70 -10.84 -6.07
C THR A 87 9.28 -10.28 -5.93
N VAL A 88 8.95 -9.30 -6.76
CA VAL A 88 7.62 -8.69 -6.81
C VAL A 88 6.89 -9.18 -8.06
N ASN A 89 5.75 -9.85 -7.86
CA ASN A 89 4.93 -10.39 -8.92
C ASN A 89 3.67 -9.56 -9.12
N LYS A 90 3.33 -9.29 -10.38
CA LYS A 90 2.04 -8.66 -10.69
C LYS A 90 0.89 -9.63 -10.44
N LEU A 91 -0.23 -9.10 -9.97
CA LEU A 91 -1.49 -9.83 -9.89
C LEU A 91 -2.48 -9.31 -10.94
N ILE A 92 -3.31 -10.20 -11.44
CA ILE A 92 -4.40 -9.90 -12.36
C ILE A 92 -5.74 -10.06 -11.65
N ARG A 93 -6.61 -9.10 -11.83
CA ARG A 93 -7.99 -9.20 -11.35
C ARG A 93 -8.81 -10.05 -12.31
N LEU A 94 -9.43 -11.11 -11.79
CA LEU A 94 -10.30 -12.01 -12.54
C LEU A 94 -11.78 -11.68 -12.36
N SER A 95 -12.16 -11.17 -11.18
CA SER A 95 -13.51 -10.67 -10.95
C SER A 95 -13.73 -9.34 -11.69
N PRO A 96 -14.93 -9.09 -12.24
CA PRO A 96 -15.26 -7.76 -12.74
C PRO A 96 -15.21 -6.72 -11.62
N ASP A 97 -15.13 -5.44 -12.01
CA ASP A 97 -15.31 -4.32 -11.09
C ASP A 97 -16.61 -4.44 -10.31
N ALA A 98 -16.56 -4.03 -9.04
CA ALA A 98 -17.75 -3.99 -8.19
C ALA A 98 -18.74 -3.02 -8.81
N TYR A 99 -19.92 -3.53 -9.20
CA TYR A 99 -21.05 -2.73 -9.68
C TYR A 99 -22.16 -2.76 -8.62
N PRO A 100 -22.92 -1.67 -8.42
CA PRO A 100 -23.97 -1.61 -7.40
C PRO A 100 -25.04 -2.71 -7.51
N SER A 101 -25.23 -3.26 -8.71
CA SER A 101 -26.20 -4.33 -9.00
C SER A 101 -25.61 -5.74 -8.89
N ARG A 102 -24.30 -5.89 -8.63
CA ARG A 102 -23.59 -7.18 -8.56
C ARG A 102 -22.50 -7.13 -7.50
N VAL A 103 -22.79 -7.66 -6.32
CA VAL A 103 -21.76 -7.95 -5.32
C VAL A 103 -21.16 -9.31 -5.68
N MET A 104 -20.09 -9.28 -6.46
CA MET A 104 -19.27 -10.45 -6.74
C MET A 104 -18.07 -10.40 -5.80
N ARG A 105 -17.71 -11.55 -5.23
CA ARG A 105 -16.48 -11.67 -4.47
C ARG A 105 -15.30 -11.29 -5.35
N GLU A 106 -14.40 -10.49 -4.81
CA GLU A 106 -13.19 -10.08 -5.50
C GLU A 106 -12.26 -11.30 -5.68
N VAL A 107 -11.74 -11.48 -6.90
CA VAL A 107 -10.83 -12.60 -7.22
C VAL A 107 -9.63 -12.04 -7.98
N TRP A 108 -8.45 -12.29 -7.44
CA TRP A 108 -7.16 -11.99 -8.04
C TRP A 108 -6.40 -13.27 -8.31
N ALA A 109 -5.47 -13.24 -9.26
CA ALA A 109 -4.58 -14.34 -9.54
C ALA A 109 -3.16 -13.83 -9.80
N TYR A 110 -2.19 -14.69 -9.54
CA TYR A 110 -0.82 -14.47 -9.97
C TYR A 110 -0.75 -14.37 -11.50
N ASP A 111 -0.01 -13.38 -12.01
CA ASP A 111 0.27 -13.24 -13.43
C ASP A 111 1.60 -13.93 -13.81
N PRO A 112 1.56 -15.12 -14.44
CA PRO A 112 2.78 -15.84 -14.79
C PRO A 112 3.58 -15.14 -15.89
N PHE A 113 2.96 -14.25 -16.67
CA PHE A 113 3.60 -13.57 -17.80
C PHE A 113 4.38 -12.33 -17.38
N ASN A 114 4.14 -11.83 -16.16
CA ASN A 114 4.73 -10.61 -15.60
C ASN A 114 5.44 -10.89 -14.26
N THR A 115 6.11 -12.03 -14.17
CA THR A 115 6.87 -12.45 -12.99
C THR A 115 8.10 -11.56 -12.82
N GLY A 116 8.32 -11.01 -11.62
CA GLY A 116 9.46 -10.14 -11.33
C GLY A 116 9.50 -8.82 -12.10
N SER A 117 8.42 -8.44 -12.79
CA SER A 117 8.35 -7.21 -13.58
C SER A 117 7.56 -6.08 -12.90
N ALA A 118 7.01 -6.32 -11.72
CA ALA A 118 6.37 -5.27 -10.92
C ALA A 118 7.44 -4.45 -10.17
N SER A 119 7.34 -3.12 -10.25
CA SER A 119 8.25 -2.14 -9.62
C SER A 119 7.55 -1.42 -8.49
#